data_AF-A0A1G7C544-F1
#
_entry.id   AF-A0A1G7C544-F1
#
_cell.length_a   1.000
_cell.length_b   1.000
_cell.length_c   1.000
_cell.angle_alpha   90.00
_cell.angle_beta   90.00
_cell.angle_gamma   90.00
#
_symmetry.space_group_name_H-M   'P 1'
#
loop_
_entity.id
_entity.type
_entity.pdbx_description
1 polymer ?
#
loop_
_entity_poly.entity_id
_entity_poly.type
_entity_poly.pdbx_seq_one_letter_code
_entity_poly.pdbx_strand_id
1 'polypeptide(L)'
;NDWSARDIQAWEYQPLGPFLSKNFASTLSPWIVTMEALAPFRAAFERPAGDPQPLPYLDAPANRESGALDITLEVWLQTAKMREAGEGAVRLTHGNARDAAYWTAAQLVTHHTVNGCNLQPGDLLGSGTLSGPKPDEAGSLLELTLGGKQPILLPNGERRSFLEDGDTLSLRGFCEREGAVRIGLGEVSATVEAAGA
;
A
#
# COMPACT_ATOMS: atom_id res chain seq x y z
N ASN A 1 2.95 3.26 -5.04
CA ASN A 1 3.60 3.98 -3.94
C ASN A 1 3.13 5.43 -3.97
N ASP A 2 2.39 5.84 -2.95
CA ASP A 2 1.93 7.22 -2.72
C ASP A 2 2.96 7.93 -1.82
N TRP A 3 3.96 8.56 -2.45
CA TRP A 3 5.09 9.15 -1.75
C TRP A 3 4.63 10.31 -0.88
N SER A 4 5.26 10.46 0.30
CA SER A 4 4.72 11.37 1.32
C SER A 4 5.80 12.13 2.08
N ALA A 5 5.75 13.46 2.03
CA ALA A 5 6.55 14.34 2.88
C ALA A 5 5.77 14.68 4.16
N ARG A 6 6.04 13.95 5.26
CA ARG A 6 5.16 13.92 6.45
C ARG A 6 5.21 15.19 7.30
N ASP A 7 6.35 15.87 7.30
CA ASP A 7 6.53 17.18 7.91
C ASP A 7 5.70 18.27 7.19
N ILE A 8 5.78 18.33 5.85
CA ILE A 8 4.94 19.20 5.02
C ILE A 8 3.47 18.87 5.25
N GLN A 9 3.12 17.58 5.25
CA GLN A 9 1.74 17.12 5.44
C GLN A 9 1.17 17.60 6.77
N ALA A 10 1.93 17.45 7.87
CA ALA A 10 1.49 17.82 9.20
C ALA A 10 1.16 19.31 9.33
N TRP A 11 1.89 20.16 8.59
CA TRP A 11 1.65 21.60 8.54
C TRP A 11 0.44 21.97 7.66
N GLU A 12 0.32 21.39 6.47
CA GLU A 12 -0.64 21.87 5.45
C GLU A 12 -2.04 21.26 5.56
N TYR A 13 -2.20 20.05 6.13
CA TYR A 13 -3.40 19.25 5.86
C TYR A 13 -4.68 19.76 6.52
N GLN A 14 -4.59 20.68 7.48
CA GLN A 14 -5.76 21.24 8.16
C GLN A 14 -6.16 22.57 7.50
N PRO A 15 -7.43 22.75 7.11
CA PRO A 15 -8.57 21.83 7.21
C PRO A 15 -8.87 21.03 5.92
N LEU A 16 -8.08 21.22 4.86
CA LEU A 16 -8.47 20.84 3.49
C LEU A 16 -7.93 19.47 3.01
N GLY A 17 -7.13 18.81 3.84
CA GLY A 17 -6.47 17.54 3.51
C GLY A 17 -5.08 17.71 2.89
N PRO A 18 -4.36 16.58 2.66
CA PRO A 18 -3.01 16.58 2.11
C PRO A 18 -2.96 17.16 0.69
N PHE A 19 -1.89 17.89 0.36
CA PHE A 19 -1.71 18.48 -0.96
C PHE A 19 -0.26 18.38 -1.45
N LEU A 20 0.61 19.35 -1.12
CA LEU A 20 2.00 19.38 -1.61
C LEU A 20 2.82 18.21 -1.07
N SER A 21 2.46 17.73 0.11
CA SER A 21 3.06 16.54 0.71
C SER A 21 2.80 15.24 -0.04
N LYS A 22 1.94 15.24 -1.07
CA LYS A 22 1.52 14.05 -1.83
C LYS A 22 1.63 14.20 -3.34
N ASN A 23 1.45 15.41 -3.86
CA ASN A 23 1.39 15.63 -5.30
C ASN A 23 2.75 15.66 -6.01
N PHE A 24 3.86 15.52 -5.28
CA PHE A 24 5.21 15.53 -5.85
C PHE A 24 5.56 14.23 -6.58
N ALA A 25 5.04 13.08 -6.12
CA ALA A 25 5.26 11.81 -6.78
C ALA A 25 4.23 10.75 -6.38
N SER A 26 3.77 9.97 -7.36
CA SER A 26 3.07 8.71 -7.17
C SER A 26 3.54 7.73 -8.22
N THR A 27 3.93 6.52 -7.81
CA THR A 27 4.51 5.51 -8.73
C THR A 27 3.64 4.26 -8.74
N LEU A 28 3.37 3.72 -9.93
CA LEU A 28 2.55 2.53 -10.15
C LEU A 28 3.37 1.44 -10.82
N SER A 29 3.02 0.17 -10.60
CA SER A 29 3.57 -0.90 -11.42
C SER A 29 3.05 -0.79 -12.86
N PRO A 30 3.82 -1.25 -13.86
CA PRO A 30 3.46 -1.04 -15.26
C PRO A 30 2.35 -1.98 -15.76
N TRP A 31 2.00 -3.02 -14.99
CA TRP A 31 1.06 -4.06 -15.42
C TRP A 31 -0.26 -3.95 -14.69
N ILE A 32 -1.34 -3.72 -15.43
CA ILE A 32 -2.71 -3.78 -14.92
C ILE A 32 -3.16 -5.24 -14.93
N VAL A 33 -3.20 -5.86 -13.74
CA VAL A 33 -3.77 -7.20 -13.56
C VAL A 33 -5.29 -7.09 -13.52
N THR A 34 -5.98 -7.84 -14.39
CA THR A 34 -7.44 -7.74 -14.51
C THR A 34 -8.16 -8.46 -13.36
N MET A 35 -9.41 -8.06 -13.11
CA MET A 35 -10.23 -8.69 -12.06
C MET A 35 -10.56 -10.15 -12.38
N GLU A 36 -10.58 -10.55 -13.64
CA GLU A 36 -10.74 -11.94 -14.08
C GLU A 36 -9.52 -12.79 -13.68
N ALA A 37 -8.31 -12.26 -13.86
CA ALA A 37 -7.09 -12.93 -13.42
C ALA A 37 -7.04 -13.08 -11.89
N LEU A 38 -7.61 -12.13 -11.15
CA LEU A 38 -7.72 -12.15 -9.70
C LEU A 38 -8.89 -13.00 -9.17
N ALA A 39 -9.79 -13.49 -10.04
CA ALA A 39 -10.99 -14.22 -9.61
C ALA A 39 -10.69 -15.44 -8.71
N PRO A 40 -9.65 -16.27 -8.98
CA PRO A 40 -9.29 -17.40 -8.11
C PRO A 40 -8.78 -16.98 -6.73
N PHE A 41 -8.41 -15.72 -6.54
CA PHE A 41 -7.82 -15.16 -5.32
C PHE A 41 -8.78 -14.25 -4.55
N ARG A 42 -10.05 -14.21 -4.94
CA ARG A 42 -11.10 -13.66 -4.09
C ARG A 42 -11.21 -14.46 -2.79
N ALA A 43 -11.58 -13.76 -1.73
CA ALA A 43 -11.79 -14.33 -0.40
C ALA A 43 -13.02 -13.71 0.25
N ALA A 44 -13.56 -14.40 1.27
CA ALA A 44 -14.60 -13.85 2.12
C ALA A 44 -14.10 -12.56 2.78
N PHE A 45 -14.95 -11.53 2.74
CA PHE A 45 -14.72 -10.27 3.43
C PHE A 45 -15.43 -10.30 4.77
N GLU A 46 -14.64 -10.39 5.83
CA GLU A 46 -15.11 -10.47 7.20
C GLU A 46 -14.72 -9.20 7.95
N ARG A 47 -15.65 -8.69 8.75
CA ARG A 47 -15.38 -7.54 9.63
C ARG A 47 -15.11 -8.06 11.05
N PRO A 48 -14.27 -7.40 11.84
CA PRO A 48 -14.05 -7.76 13.23
C PRO A 48 -15.35 -7.88 14.02
N ALA A 49 -15.41 -8.83 14.96
CA ALA A 49 -16.55 -8.99 15.83
C ALA A 49 -16.78 -7.73 16.66
N GLY A 50 -18.02 -7.22 16.67
CA GLY A 50 -18.40 -6.00 17.39
C GLY A 50 -18.35 -4.72 16.56
N ASP A 51 -17.82 -4.77 15.34
CA ASP A 51 -17.88 -3.63 14.43
C ASP A 51 -19.32 -3.30 14.01
N PRO A 52 -19.67 -2.01 13.87
CA PRO A 52 -20.97 -1.62 13.34
C PRO A 52 -21.12 -2.11 11.90
N GLN A 53 -22.32 -2.58 11.55
CA GLN A 53 -22.64 -2.89 10.17
C GLN A 53 -22.65 -1.60 9.34
N PRO A 54 -22.07 -1.62 8.11
CA PRO A 54 -22.13 -0.47 7.22
C PRO A 54 -23.58 -0.23 6.77
N LEU A 55 -23.85 0.98 6.26
CA LEU A 55 -25.16 1.31 5.70
C LEU A 55 -25.50 0.36 4.53
N PRO A 56 -26.81 0.10 4.26
CA PRO A 56 -27.21 -0.92 3.28
C PRO A 56 -26.61 -0.76 1.88
N TYR A 57 -26.34 0.48 1.42
CA TYR A 57 -25.75 0.70 0.09
C TYR A 57 -24.28 0.26 -0.01
N LEU A 58 -23.60 0.03 1.11
CA LEU A 58 -22.21 -0.47 1.18
C LEU A 58 -22.14 -1.96 1.48
N ASP A 59 -23.26 -2.67 1.45
CA ASP A 59 -23.34 -4.08 1.80
C ASP A 59 -24.05 -4.90 0.72
N ALA A 60 -23.52 -6.09 0.45
CA ALA A 60 -24.09 -7.04 -0.48
C ALA A 60 -23.61 -8.47 -0.17
N PRO A 61 -24.44 -9.52 -0.36
CA PRO A 61 -24.03 -10.91 -0.15
C PRO A 61 -22.74 -11.28 -0.92
N ALA A 62 -22.67 -10.91 -2.21
CA ALA A 62 -21.48 -11.17 -3.04
C ALA A 62 -20.20 -10.49 -2.50
N ASN A 63 -20.32 -9.31 -1.88
CA ASN A 63 -19.19 -8.62 -1.25
C ASN A 63 -18.71 -9.35 0.00
N ARG A 64 -19.62 -9.91 0.81
CA ARG A 64 -19.25 -10.72 1.99
C ARG A 64 -18.59 -12.03 1.59
N GLU A 65 -19.11 -12.69 0.56
CA GLU A 65 -18.60 -14.00 0.11
C GLU A 65 -17.25 -13.90 -0.61
N SER A 66 -16.99 -12.81 -1.35
CA SER A 66 -15.87 -12.74 -2.28
C SER A 66 -15.29 -11.34 -2.53
N GLY A 67 -15.57 -10.38 -1.65
CA GLY A 67 -15.18 -8.98 -1.81
C GLY A 67 -13.72 -8.69 -1.44
N ALA A 68 -13.09 -9.54 -0.64
CA ALA A 68 -11.67 -9.40 -0.30
C ALA A 68 -10.78 -9.99 -1.40
N LEU A 69 -9.56 -9.46 -1.51
CA LEU A 69 -8.55 -9.94 -2.44
C LEU A 69 -7.34 -10.44 -1.66
N ASP A 70 -6.97 -11.69 -1.90
CA ASP A 70 -5.83 -12.37 -1.29
C ASP A 70 -4.56 -12.05 -2.09
N ILE A 71 -3.94 -10.92 -1.75
CA ILE A 71 -2.76 -10.38 -2.44
C ILE A 71 -1.67 -10.19 -1.40
N THR A 72 -0.60 -10.97 -1.50
CA THR A 72 0.63 -10.74 -0.74
C THR A 72 1.31 -9.47 -1.23
N LEU A 73 1.70 -8.61 -0.30
CA LEU A 73 2.36 -7.34 -0.54
C LEU A 73 3.70 -7.31 0.18
N GLU A 74 4.75 -6.90 -0.53
CA GLU A 74 6.07 -6.71 0.03
C GLU A 74 6.62 -5.33 -0.28
N VAL A 75 7.35 -4.78 0.69
CA VAL A 75 8.13 -3.54 0.54
C VAL A 75 9.58 -3.85 0.85
N TRP A 76 10.47 -3.46 -0.04
CA TRP A 76 11.91 -3.70 0.05
C TRP A 76 12.66 -2.36 -0.02
N LEU A 77 13.76 -2.26 0.74
CA LEU A 77 14.64 -1.11 0.78
C LEU A 77 16.07 -1.53 0.44
N GLN A 78 16.71 -0.79 -0.47
CA GLN A 78 18.14 -0.85 -0.71
C GLN A 78 18.73 0.55 -0.56
N THR A 79 19.65 0.73 0.40
CA THR A 79 20.33 2.01 0.59
C THR A 79 21.40 2.23 -0.48
N ALA A 80 21.87 3.48 -0.61
CA ALA A 80 23.01 3.78 -1.47
C ALA A 80 24.26 2.97 -1.09
N LYS A 81 24.57 2.88 0.21
CA LYS A 81 25.72 2.13 0.72
C LYS A 81 25.61 0.63 0.46
N MET A 82 24.41 0.05 0.65
CA MET A 82 24.16 -1.36 0.30
C MET A 82 24.44 -1.60 -1.18
N ARG A 83 23.91 -0.73 -2.05
CA ARG A 83 24.11 -0.83 -3.50
C ARG A 83 25.57 -0.72 -3.91
N GLU A 84 26.33 0.21 -3.32
CA GLU A 84 27.78 0.36 -3.55
C GLU A 84 28.59 -0.85 -3.08
N ALA A 85 28.17 -1.48 -1.98
CA ALA A 85 28.78 -2.69 -1.44
C ALA A 85 28.34 -3.99 -2.18
N GLY A 86 27.44 -3.90 -3.17
CA GLY A 86 26.88 -5.06 -3.86
C GLY A 86 25.89 -5.87 -3.01
N GLU A 87 25.38 -5.30 -1.92
CA GLU A 87 24.40 -5.91 -1.02
C GLU A 87 22.97 -5.75 -1.60
N GLY A 88 22.17 -6.83 -1.51
CA GLY A 88 20.79 -6.84 -1.99
C GLY A 88 19.82 -6.10 -1.05
N ALA A 89 18.65 -5.71 -1.57
CA ALA A 89 17.60 -5.06 -0.79
C ALA A 89 17.12 -5.91 0.40
N VAL A 90 16.64 -5.25 1.45
CA VAL A 90 16.07 -5.85 2.66
C VAL A 90 14.57 -5.64 2.69
N ARG A 91 13.81 -6.70 3.00
CA ARG A 91 12.36 -6.62 3.13
C ARG A 91 11.99 -5.90 4.43
N LEU A 92 11.25 -4.81 4.31
CA LEU A 92 10.72 -4.05 5.43
C LEU A 92 9.34 -4.54 5.84
N THR A 93 8.50 -4.84 4.85
CA THR A 93 7.10 -5.23 5.06
C THR A 93 6.79 -6.51 4.31
N HIS A 94 6.05 -7.41 4.94
CA HIS A 94 5.43 -8.57 4.29
C HIS A 94 4.03 -8.76 4.86
N GLY A 95 3.02 -8.33 4.12
CA GLY A 95 1.61 -8.38 4.54
C GLY A 95 0.69 -8.90 3.45
N ASN A 96 -0.62 -8.83 3.70
CA ASN A 96 -1.65 -9.22 2.75
C ASN A 96 -2.75 -8.15 2.68
N ALA A 97 -3.19 -7.82 1.46
CA ALA A 97 -4.27 -6.86 1.24
C ALA A 97 -5.58 -7.30 1.92
N ARG A 98 -5.84 -8.61 2.04
CA ARG A 98 -7.01 -9.15 2.74
C ARG A 98 -7.07 -8.74 4.20
N ASP A 99 -5.93 -8.74 4.88
CA ASP A 99 -5.85 -8.46 6.33
C ASP A 99 -5.72 -6.97 6.62
N ALA A 100 -5.22 -6.20 5.64
CA ALA A 100 -4.99 -4.77 5.76
C ALA A 100 -6.17 -3.90 5.29
N ALA A 101 -6.97 -4.36 4.31
CA ALA A 101 -8.04 -3.57 3.73
C ALA A 101 -9.33 -3.69 4.54
N TYR A 102 -9.74 -2.59 5.18
CA TYR A 102 -11.01 -2.52 5.91
C TYR A 102 -12.23 -2.26 5.02
N TRP A 103 -12.03 -1.69 3.83
CA TRP A 103 -13.07 -1.46 2.82
C TRP A 103 -12.68 -2.19 1.53
N THR A 104 -13.63 -2.87 0.91
CA THR A 104 -13.39 -3.55 -0.37
C THR A 104 -13.35 -2.54 -1.52
N ALA A 105 -12.73 -2.92 -2.65
CA ALA A 105 -12.72 -2.10 -3.86
C ALA A 105 -14.16 -1.76 -4.34
N ALA A 106 -15.10 -2.71 -4.19
CA ALA A 106 -16.51 -2.48 -4.53
C ALA A 106 -17.14 -1.41 -3.63
N GLN A 107 -16.83 -1.40 -2.33
CA GLN A 107 -17.32 -0.39 -1.40
C GLN A 107 -16.72 0.99 -1.68
N LEU A 108 -15.42 1.06 -1.99
CA LEU A 108 -14.75 2.31 -2.36
C LEU A 108 -15.39 2.94 -3.60
N VAL A 109 -15.61 2.16 -4.66
CA VAL A 109 -16.29 2.63 -5.88
C VAL A 109 -17.72 3.07 -5.58
N THR A 110 -18.47 2.23 -4.86
CA THR A 110 -19.87 2.52 -4.51
C THR A 110 -19.99 3.83 -3.73
N HIS A 111 -19.15 4.02 -2.72
CA HIS A 111 -19.11 5.25 -1.93
C HIS A 111 -18.72 6.46 -2.77
N HIS A 112 -17.72 6.33 -3.64
CA HIS A 112 -17.28 7.42 -4.52
C HIS A 112 -18.44 7.93 -5.39
N THR A 113 -19.25 7.02 -5.92
CA THR A 113 -20.34 7.35 -6.85
C THR A 113 -21.67 7.70 -6.18
N VAL A 114 -21.80 7.59 -4.85
CA VAL A 114 -23.09 7.71 -4.15
C VAL A 114 -23.72 9.10 -4.29
N ASN A 115 -22.90 10.14 -4.52
CA ASN A 115 -23.35 11.52 -4.68
C ASN A 115 -23.54 11.94 -6.16
N GLY A 116 -23.42 11.00 -7.11
CA GLY A 116 -23.48 11.29 -8.54
C GLY A 116 -22.14 11.62 -9.20
N CYS A 117 -21.01 11.49 -8.49
CA CYS A 117 -19.68 11.61 -9.10
C CYS A 117 -19.52 10.62 -10.26
N ASN A 118 -19.13 11.13 -11.43
CA ASN A 118 -19.05 10.39 -12.68
C ASN A 118 -17.64 9.85 -12.95
N LEU A 119 -17.37 8.62 -12.50
CA LEU A 119 -16.11 7.95 -12.83
C LEU A 119 -15.90 7.84 -14.35
N GLN A 120 -14.65 8.00 -14.79
CA GLN A 120 -14.23 7.92 -16.18
C GLN A 120 -13.27 6.73 -16.40
N PRO A 121 -13.24 6.14 -17.61
CA PRO A 121 -12.21 5.19 -17.97
C PRO A 121 -10.81 5.78 -17.76
N GLY A 122 -9.96 5.05 -17.03
CA GLY A 122 -8.61 5.50 -16.67
C GLY A 122 -8.52 6.16 -15.30
N ASP A 123 -9.62 6.42 -14.61
CA ASP A 123 -9.59 6.85 -13.21
C ASP A 123 -8.88 5.81 -12.33
N LEU A 124 -8.10 6.30 -11.39
CA LEU A 124 -7.33 5.49 -10.45
C LEU A 124 -7.76 5.78 -9.02
N LEU A 125 -8.19 4.74 -8.31
CA LEU A 125 -8.58 4.81 -6.90
C LEU A 125 -7.52 4.09 -6.06
N GLY A 126 -6.83 4.84 -5.20
CA GLY A 126 -5.90 4.26 -4.22
C GLY A 126 -6.65 3.58 -3.07
N SER A 127 -6.11 2.47 -2.56
CA SER A 127 -6.63 1.78 -1.37
C SER A 127 -6.44 2.55 -0.07
N GLY A 128 -5.56 3.56 -0.08
CA GLY A 128 -4.89 4.04 1.13
C GLY A 128 -3.70 3.14 1.51
N THR A 129 -2.96 3.54 2.54
CA THR A 129 -1.89 2.71 3.11
C THR A 129 -2.48 1.40 3.63
N LEU A 130 -1.94 0.27 3.19
CA LEU A 130 -2.35 -1.06 3.63
C LEU A 130 -1.40 -1.54 4.74
N SER A 131 -1.90 -1.55 5.97
CA SER A 131 -1.19 -2.05 7.15
C SER A 131 -1.93 -3.22 7.76
N GLY A 132 -1.26 -4.37 7.87
CA GLY A 132 -1.81 -5.54 8.53
C GLY A 132 -1.79 -5.41 10.06
N PRO A 133 -2.36 -6.39 10.79
CA PRO A 133 -2.42 -6.38 12.25
C PRO A 133 -1.05 -6.50 12.94
N LYS A 134 -0.01 -7.03 12.27
CA LYS A 134 1.31 -7.20 12.87
C LYS A 134 2.25 -6.02 12.59
N PRO A 135 3.22 -5.73 13.47
CA PRO A 135 4.18 -4.63 13.26
C PRO A 135 4.97 -4.72 11.95
N ASP A 136 5.34 -5.91 11.50
CA ASP A 136 6.07 -6.18 10.25
C ASP A 136 5.17 -6.19 9.00
N GLU A 137 3.88 -5.93 9.17
CA GLU A 137 2.88 -5.77 8.10
C GLU A 137 2.50 -4.29 7.90
N ALA A 138 3.16 -3.35 8.60
CA ALA A 138 2.88 -1.93 8.49
C ALA A 138 3.23 -1.39 7.09
N GLY A 139 2.33 -0.56 6.54
CA GLY A 139 2.40 -0.05 5.17
C GLY A 139 3.22 1.23 4.99
N SER A 140 3.86 1.75 6.04
CA SER A 140 4.71 2.94 5.95
C SER A 140 5.84 2.95 6.98
N LEU A 141 6.94 3.63 6.64
CA LEU A 141 8.04 3.89 7.59
C LEU A 141 7.57 4.69 8.82
N LEU A 142 6.54 5.54 8.65
CA LEU A 142 5.94 6.27 9.77
C LEU A 142 5.43 5.31 10.85
N GLU A 143 4.76 4.24 10.43
CA GLU A 143 4.23 3.21 11.33
C GLU A 143 5.34 2.28 11.82
N LEU A 144 6.18 1.76 10.91
CA LEU A 144 7.29 0.84 11.24
C LEU A 144 8.24 1.43 12.29
N THR A 145 8.39 2.76 12.31
CA THR A 145 9.33 3.45 13.20
C THR A 145 8.67 4.22 14.33
N LEU A 146 7.35 4.09 14.49
CA LEU A 146 6.55 4.82 15.48
C LEU A 146 6.80 6.34 15.44
N GLY A 147 6.77 6.92 14.25
CA GLY A 147 7.09 8.33 14.03
C GLY A 147 8.57 8.65 14.20
N GLY A 148 9.46 7.73 13.79
CA GLY A 148 10.91 7.87 13.90
C GLY A 148 11.48 7.62 15.29
N LYS A 149 10.66 7.27 16.29
CA LYS A 149 11.09 6.97 17.66
C LYS A 149 11.85 5.65 17.77
N GLN A 150 11.59 4.71 16.86
CA GLN A 150 12.23 3.40 16.80
C GLN A 150 12.77 3.16 15.38
N PRO A 151 14.00 3.64 15.07
CA PRO A 151 14.59 3.43 13.76
C PRO A 151 14.77 1.93 13.46
N ILE A 152 14.56 1.54 12.20
CA ILE A 152 14.85 0.19 11.71
C ILE A 152 16.37 0.02 11.66
N LEU A 153 16.90 -1.06 12.23
CA LEU A 153 18.31 -1.45 12.09
C LEU A 153 18.45 -2.36 10.87
N LEU A 154 19.23 -1.93 9.87
CA LEU A 154 19.51 -2.70 8.67
C LEU A 154 20.68 -3.68 8.91
N PRO A 155 20.78 -4.78 8.15
CA PRO A 155 21.80 -5.82 8.35
C PRO A 155 23.25 -5.32 8.26
N ASN A 156 23.49 -4.25 7.50
CA ASN A 156 24.81 -3.63 7.32
C ASN A 156 25.13 -2.56 8.39
N GLY A 157 24.29 -2.45 9.42
CA GLY A 157 24.45 -1.53 10.55
C GLY A 157 23.86 -0.14 10.34
N GLU A 158 23.35 0.18 9.14
CA GLU A 158 22.62 1.42 8.90
C GLU A 158 21.30 1.46 9.69
N ARG A 159 20.77 2.66 9.91
CA ARG A 159 19.48 2.87 10.57
C ARG A 159 18.59 3.78 9.73
N ARG A 160 17.29 3.47 9.66
CA ARG A 160 16.32 4.31 8.96
C ARG A 160 15.10 4.61 9.84
N SER A 161 14.80 5.90 9.98
CA SER A 161 13.52 6.39 10.51
C SER A 161 12.57 6.75 9.36
N PHE A 162 13.10 7.49 8.39
CA PHE A 162 12.46 7.79 7.11
C PHE A 162 13.49 7.52 6.00
N LEU A 163 13.09 7.74 4.75
CA LEU A 163 14.00 7.57 3.62
C LEU A 163 15.07 8.66 3.61
N GLU A 164 16.27 8.27 3.20
CA GLU A 164 17.39 9.17 2.93
C GLU A 164 17.66 9.24 1.41
N ASP A 165 18.38 10.28 0.98
CA ASP A 165 18.79 10.41 -0.42
C ASP A 165 19.58 9.17 -0.87
N GLY A 166 19.26 8.66 -2.05
CA GLY A 166 19.86 7.46 -2.64
C GLY A 166 19.26 6.13 -2.19
N ASP A 167 18.29 6.14 -1.26
CA ASP A 167 17.50 4.96 -0.91
C ASP A 167 16.55 4.58 -2.07
N THR A 168 16.53 3.30 -2.42
CA THR A 168 15.60 2.72 -3.39
C THR A 168 14.53 1.91 -2.65
N LEU A 169 13.26 2.27 -2.84
CA LEU A 169 12.13 1.43 -2.43
C LEU A 169 11.57 0.63 -3.61
N SER A 170 11.31 -0.64 -3.36
CA SER A 170 10.65 -1.56 -4.30
C SER A 170 9.39 -2.15 -3.68
N LEU A 171 8.26 -2.04 -4.37
CA LEU A 171 7.00 -2.67 -3.98
C LEU A 171 6.73 -3.86 -4.91
N ARG A 172 6.33 -4.98 -4.33
CA ARG A 172 5.94 -6.20 -5.05
C ARG A 172 4.59 -6.68 -4.56
N GLY A 173 3.79 -7.19 -5.48
CA GLY A 173 2.51 -7.81 -5.17
C GLY A 173 2.33 -9.12 -5.94
N PHE A 174 1.76 -10.13 -5.30
CA PHE A 174 1.39 -11.37 -5.98
C PHE A 174 0.25 -12.10 -5.27
N CYS A 175 -0.44 -12.96 -6.00
CA CYS A 175 -1.46 -13.86 -5.48
C CYS A 175 -0.98 -15.31 -5.68
N GLU A 176 -1.15 -16.14 -4.66
CA GLU A 176 -0.76 -17.54 -4.68
C GLU A 176 -1.78 -18.37 -3.89
N ARG A 177 -2.21 -19.49 -4.45
CA ARG A 177 -3.21 -20.39 -3.85
C ARG A 177 -3.03 -21.78 -4.45
N GLU A 178 -3.12 -22.81 -3.63
CA GLU A 178 -3.05 -24.19 -4.11
C GLU A 178 -4.10 -24.44 -5.20
N GLY A 179 -3.68 -25.04 -6.31
CA GLY A 179 -4.56 -25.30 -7.46
C GLY A 179 -4.78 -24.11 -8.41
N ALA A 180 -4.19 -22.94 -8.15
CA ALA A 180 -4.23 -21.79 -9.05
C ALA A 180 -2.82 -21.40 -9.53
N VAL A 181 -2.73 -20.85 -10.75
CA VAL A 181 -1.47 -20.29 -11.27
C VAL A 181 -1.17 -18.98 -10.53
N ARG A 182 0.04 -18.83 -10.00
CA ARG A 182 0.49 -17.60 -9.33
C ARG A 182 0.35 -16.39 -10.26
N ILE A 183 -0.25 -15.31 -9.76
CA ILE A 183 -0.42 -14.05 -10.50
C ILE A 183 0.42 -12.95 -9.84
N GLY A 184 1.41 -12.43 -10.55
CA GLY A 184 2.21 -11.29 -10.09
C GLY A 184 1.61 -9.96 -10.57
N LEU A 185 1.70 -8.92 -9.72
CA LEU A 185 1.33 -7.54 -10.05
C LEU A 185 2.53 -6.73 -10.61
N GLY A 186 3.66 -7.41 -10.82
CA GLY A 186 4.94 -6.80 -11.17
C GLY A 186 5.67 -6.21 -9.97
N GLU A 187 6.76 -5.50 -10.27
CA GLU A 187 7.52 -4.70 -9.33
C GLU A 187 7.44 -3.23 -9.74
N VAL A 188 7.40 -2.33 -8.76
CA VAL A 188 7.64 -0.90 -8.97
C VAL A 188 8.75 -0.45 -8.03
N SER A 189 9.78 0.17 -8.59
CA SER A 189 10.98 0.61 -7.87
C SER A 189 11.28 2.07 -8.18
N ALA A 190 11.63 2.85 -7.17
CA ALA A 190 12.12 4.21 -7.37
C ALA A 190 13.18 4.57 -6.31
N THR A 191 14.15 5.37 -6.73
CA THR A 191 15.22 5.91 -5.88
C THR A 191 14.90 7.35 -5.49
N VAL A 192 15.08 7.68 -4.22
CA VAL A 192 14.99 9.04 -3.73
C VAL A 192 16.21 9.81 -4.20
N GLU A 193 16.00 10.86 -4.99
CA GLU A 193 17.04 11.80 -5.38
C GLU A 193 17.14 12.93 -4.37
N ALA A 194 18.34 13.53 -4.26
CA ALA A 194 18.52 14.72 -3.45
C ALA A 194 17.60 15.85 -3.92
N ALA A 195 17.07 16.63 -2.97
CA ALA A 195 16.25 17.78 -3.29
C ALA A 195 17.03 18.78 -4.17
N GLY A 196 16.39 19.30 -5.22
CA GLY A 196 16.97 20.34 -6.07
C GLY A 196 17.25 21.63 -5.28
N ALA A 197 18.31 22.33 -5.67
CA ALA A 197 18.69 23.64 -5.12
C ALA A 197 17.75 24.77 -5.59
#